data_AF-A0A2R6BF06-F1
#
_entry.id   AF-A0A2R6BF06-F1
#
_cell.length_a   1.000
_cell.length_b   1.000
_cell.length_c   1.000
_cell.angle_alpha   90.00
_cell.angle_beta   90.00
_cell.angle_gamma   90.00
#
_symmetry.space_group_name_H-M   'P 1'
#
loop_
_entity.id
_entity.type
_entity.pdbx_description
1 polymer ?
#
loop_
_entity_poly.entity_id
_entity_poly.type
_entity_poly.pdbx_seq_one_letter_code
_entity_poly.pdbx_strand_id
1 'polypeptide(L)'
;LLVQNIGVTVGAARILFNLAREKSAPKAFVRVKANGQPLTATLFVGLITGILTLISILWLGVIGAFAVLGVPLSALWVLGRTIDTMGLPLFLKRIERVSLGVVVASVAMVALNLWGIFETFYPPAFAASVLMGCFGATYIIWYRIWGSKGNAGQLVVDEDCSVVPLTHKIERLRGEKGDVP
;
A
#
# COMPACT_ATOMS: atom_id res chain seq x y z
N LEU A 1 18.96 -9.60 -3.77
CA LEU A 1 18.22 -9.90 -2.52
C LEU A 1 18.40 -8.82 -1.46
N LEU A 2 19.61 -8.59 -0.93
CA LEU A 2 19.83 -7.61 0.16
C LEU A 2 19.39 -6.17 -0.18
N VAL A 3 19.76 -5.65 -1.34
CA VAL A 3 19.38 -4.29 -1.78
C VAL A 3 17.86 -4.14 -1.96
N GLN A 4 17.21 -5.18 -2.50
CA GLN A 4 15.76 -5.20 -2.69
C GLN A 4 15.01 -5.21 -1.35
N ASN A 5 15.48 -5.99 -0.37
CA ASN A 5 14.89 -6.04 0.97
C ASN A 5 15.03 -4.70 1.70
N ILE A 6 16.18 -4.02 1.56
CA ILE A 6 16.37 -2.65 2.08
C ILE A 6 15.36 -1.69 1.42
N GLY A 7 15.24 -1.74 0.09
CA GLY A 7 14.32 -0.88 -0.66
C GLY A 7 12.85 -1.07 -0.26
N VAL A 8 12.38 -2.31 -0.13
CA VAL A 8 11.00 -2.61 0.25
C VAL A 8 10.72 -2.21 1.71
N THR A 9 11.68 -2.41 2.62
CA THR A 9 11.53 -2.05 4.04
C THR A 9 11.47 -0.54 4.22
N VAL A 10 12.37 0.20 3.56
CA VAL A 10 12.38 1.68 3.60
C VAL A 10 11.16 2.27 2.89
N GLY A 11 10.75 1.67 1.76
CA GLY A 11 9.53 2.07 1.05
C GLY A 11 8.27 1.92 1.90
N ALA A 12 8.09 0.76 2.54
CA ALA A 12 6.98 0.52 3.47
C ALA A 12 7.00 1.49 4.66
N ALA A 13 8.19 1.79 5.19
CA ALA A 13 8.34 2.74 6.29
C ALA A 13 7.94 4.17 5.89
N ARG A 14 8.19 4.60 4.65
CA ARG A 14 7.74 5.90 4.12
C ARG A 14 6.22 5.96 3.97
N ILE A 15 5.57 4.87 3.56
CA ILE A 15 4.11 4.78 3.50
C ILE A 15 3.52 4.95 4.91
N LEU A 16 4.08 4.23 5.90
CA LEU A 16 3.65 4.35 7.30
C LEU A 16 3.86 5.77 7.86
N PHE A 17 4.97 6.42 7.51
CA PHE A 17 5.23 7.81 7.88
C PHE A 17 4.17 8.75 7.28
N ASN A 18 3.84 8.59 5.99
CA ASN A 18 2.81 9.40 5.33
C ASN A 18 1.43 9.21 5.98
N LEU A 19 1.03 7.95 6.23
CA LEU A 19 -0.22 7.64 6.92
C LEU A 19 -0.25 8.23 8.34
N ALA A 20 0.87 8.19 9.06
CA ALA A 20 0.95 8.74 10.41
C ALA A 20 0.86 10.27 10.42
N ARG A 21 1.43 10.92 9.40
CA ARG A 21 1.31 12.36 9.19
C ARG A 21 -0.14 12.77 8.92
N GLU A 22 -0.89 11.94 8.20
CA GLU A 22 -2.32 12.14 7.90
C GLU A 22 -3.27 11.62 9.01
N LYS A 23 -2.72 11.27 10.19
CA LYS A 23 -3.45 10.75 11.36
C LYS A 23 -4.11 9.36 11.17
N SER A 24 -3.82 8.68 10.07
CA SER A 24 -4.30 7.31 9.77
C SER A 24 -3.38 6.20 10.31
N ALA A 25 -2.31 6.55 11.03
CA ALA A 25 -1.43 5.63 11.74
C ALA A 25 -0.90 6.24 13.06
N PRO A 26 -0.35 5.43 13.99
CA PRO A 26 0.20 5.91 15.25
C PRO A 26 1.21 7.05 15.08
N LYS A 27 1.08 8.10 15.91
CA LYS A 27 1.98 9.28 15.91
C LYS A 27 3.45 8.94 16.11
N ALA A 28 3.76 7.77 16.68
CA ALA A 28 5.12 7.26 16.84
C ALA A 28 5.88 7.11 15.52
N PHE A 29 5.17 6.92 14.40
CA PHE A 29 5.76 6.75 13.08
C PHE A 29 6.05 8.07 12.35
N VAL A 30 5.64 9.23 12.90
CA VAL A 30 5.92 10.56 12.33
C VAL A 30 7.35 11.04 12.62
N ARG A 31 8.08 10.37 13.52
CA ARG A 31 9.45 10.80 13.87
C ARG A 31 10.44 10.38 12.80
N VAL A 32 11.16 11.36 12.27
CA VAL A 32 12.24 11.20 11.28
C VAL A 32 13.55 11.66 11.92
N LYS A 33 14.64 10.91 11.73
CA LYS A 33 15.99 11.34 12.16
C LYS A 33 16.58 12.35 11.18
N ALA A 34 17.69 13.01 11.56
CA ALA A 34 18.42 13.98 10.73
C ALA A 34 18.71 13.52 9.29
N ASN A 35 18.84 12.21 9.06
CA ASN A 35 19.08 11.62 7.74
C ASN A 35 17.80 11.44 6.88
N GLY A 36 16.66 11.99 7.28
CA GLY A 36 15.40 11.90 6.53
C GLY A 36 14.71 10.53 6.56
N GLN A 37 15.19 9.60 7.39
CA GLN A 37 14.64 8.24 7.48
C GLN A 37 13.67 8.07 8.67
N PRO A 38 12.47 7.50 8.46
CA PRO A 38 11.53 7.17 9.53
C PRO A 38 11.99 5.89 10.24
N LEU A 39 12.91 6.04 11.21
CA LEU A 39 13.57 4.93 11.90
C LEU A 39 12.56 4.04 12.66
N THR A 40 11.57 4.64 13.33
CA THR A 40 10.57 3.90 14.11
C THR A 40 9.69 3.03 13.23
N ALA A 41 9.27 3.55 12.07
CA ALA A 41 8.51 2.78 11.09
C ALA A 41 9.36 1.68 10.44
N THR A 42 10.63 1.96 10.15
CA THR A 42 11.56 0.97 9.55
C THR A 42 11.81 -0.20 10.51
N LEU A 43 12.09 0.08 11.78
CA LEU A 43 12.27 -0.94 12.81
C LEU A 43 11.00 -1.76 13.02
N PHE A 44 9.83 -1.12 13.03
CA PHE A 44 8.55 -1.80 13.17
C PHE A 44 8.28 -2.79 12.02
N VAL A 45 8.48 -2.35 10.76
CA VAL A 45 8.33 -3.21 9.58
C VAL A 45 9.31 -4.37 9.62
N GLY A 46 10.59 -4.10 9.92
CA GLY A 46 11.62 -5.13 10.02
C GLY A 46 11.32 -6.17 11.11
N LEU A 47 10.88 -5.71 12.29
CA LEU A 47 10.56 -6.57 13.43
C LEU A 47 9.34 -7.45 13.14
N ILE A 48 8.26 -6.89 12.58
CA ILE A 48 7.09 -7.68 12.19
C ILE A 48 7.46 -8.72 11.13
N THR A 49 8.21 -8.32 10.11
CA THR A 49 8.65 -9.22 9.04
C THR A 49 9.50 -10.37 9.60
N GLY A 50 10.44 -10.06 10.50
CA GLY A 50 11.28 -11.04 11.17
C GLY A 50 10.47 -12.02 12.03
N ILE A 51 9.52 -11.51 12.84
CA ILE A 51 8.65 -12.34 13.68
C ILE A 51 7.78 -13.26 12.82
N LEU A 52 7.13 -12.73 11.78
CA LEU A 52 6.29 -13.53 10.87
C LEU A 52 7.11 -14.62 10.16
N THR A 53 8.31 -14.29 9.72
CA THR A 53 9.22 -15.24 9.08
C THR A 53 9.62 -16.33 10.07
N LEU A 54 10.00 -15.98 11.29
CA LEU A 54 10.40 -16.93 12.32
C LEU A 54 9.25 -17.87 12.70
N ILE A 55 8.05 -17.33 12.96
CA ILE A 55 6.85 -18.12 13.28
C ILE A 55 6.52 -19.08 12.13
N SER A 56 6.61 -18.61 10.89
CA SER A 56 6.30 -19.42 9.71
C SER A 56 7.30 -20.55 9.52
N ILE A 57 8.60 -20.30 9.73
CA ILE A 57 9.65 -21.33 9.68
C ILE A 57 9.44 -22.36 10.79
N LEU A 58 9.11 -21.92 12.01
CA LEU A 58 8.86 -22.82 13.14
C LEU A 58 7.61 -23.71 12.90
N TRP A 59 6.61 -23.22 12.19
CA TRP A 59 5.37 -23.96 11.93
C TRP A 59 5.45 -24.89 10.71
N LEU A 60 6.03 -24.43 9.61
CA LEU A 60 5.96 -25.09 8.30
C LEU A 60 7.33 -25.59 7.79
N GLY A 61 8.41 -25.31 8.52
CA GLY A 61 9.77 -25.50 8.04
C GLY A 61 10.16 -24.47 6.96
N VAL A 62 11.43 -24.44 6.58
CA VAL A 62 11.96 -23.42 5.65
C VAL A 62 11.30 -23.50 4.27
N ILE A 63 11.18 -24.70 3.71
CA ILE A 63 10.61 -24.92 2.37
C ILE A 63 9.09 -24.64 2.37
N GLY A 64 8.38 -25.12 3.39
CA GLY A 64 6.94 -24.89 3.54
C GLY A 64 6.63 -23.42 3.78
N ALA A 65 7.41 -22.72 4.61
CA ALA A 65 7.24 -21.28 4.84
C ALA A 65 7.42 -20.48 3.54
N PHE A 66 8.41 -20.81 2.71
CA PHE A 66 8.64 -20.12 1.44
C PHE A 66 7.46 -20.31 0.47
N ALA A 67 6.98 -21.54 0.31
CA ALA A 67 5.87 -21.86 -0.58
C ALA A 67 4.55 -21.23 -0.10
N VAL A 68 4.28 -21.29 1.20
CA VAL A 68 3.00 -20.87 1.78
C VAL A 68 2.94 -19.35 1.99
N LEU A 69 4.04 -18.66 2.35
CA LEU A 69 4.06 -17.19 2.46
C LEU A 69 4.04 -16.49 1.10
N GLY A 70 4.52 -17.14 0.04
CA GLY A 70 4.48 -16.58 -1.31
C GLY A 70 3.07 -16.24 -1.78
N VAL A 71 2.09 -17.07 -1.40
CA VAL A 71 0.67 -16.92 -1.78
C VAL A 71 0.03 -15.64 -1.23
N PRO A 72 -0.02 -15.37 0.09
CA PRO A 72 -0.61 -14.13 0.60
C PRO A 72 0.18 -12.90 0.16
N LEU A 73 1.51 -12.99 0.02
CA LEU A 73 2.33 -11.87 -0.44
C LEU A 73 2.01 -11.49 -1.90
N SER A 74 1.88 -12.47 -2.79
CA SER A 74 1.48 -12.21 -4.18
C SER A 74 0.06 -11.67 -4.27
N ALA A 75 -0.88 -12.26 -3.53
CA ALA A 75 -2.27 -11.81 -3.50
C ALA A 75 -2.40 -10.36 -3.02
N LEU A 76 -1.75 -10.00 -1.91
CA LEU A 76 -1.77 -8.62 -1.38
C LEU A 76 -1.11 -7.62 -2.35
N TRP A 77 -0.05 -8.03 -3.04
CA TRP A 77 0.60 -7.19 -4.04
C TRP A 77 -0.28 -6.94 -5.27
N VAL A 78 -0.94 -7.98 -5.79
CA VAL A 78 -1.89 -7.86 -6.91
C VAL A 78 -3.12 -7.06 -6.51
N LEU A 79 -3.61 -7.21 -5.28
CA LEU A 79 -4.70 -6.38 -4.74
C LEU A 79 -4.33 -4.89 -4.74
N GLY A 80 -3.12 -4.54 -4.27
CA GLY A 80 -2.64 -3.15 -4.33
C GLY A 80 -2.65 -2.59 -5.75
N ARG A 81 -2.12 -3.36 -6.72
CA ARG A 81 -2.14 -3.00 -8.15
C ARG A 81 -3.56 -2.85 -8.70
N THR A 82 -4.49 -3.68 -8.23
CA THR A 82 -5.90 -3.62 -8.65
C THR A 82 -6.54 -2.32 -8.19
N ILE A 83 -6.32 -1.93 -6.94
CA ILE A 83 -6.82 -0.67 -6.37
C ILE A 83 -6.22 0.53 -7.11
N ASP A 84 -4.92 0.52 -7.38
CA ASP A 84 -4.24 1.59 -8.14
C ASP A 84 -4.81 1.72 -9.56
N THR A 85 -5.06 0.59 -10.22
CA THR A 85 -5.64 0.53 -11.58
C THR A 85 -7.06 1.06 -11.59
N MET A 86 -7.87 0.79 -10.55
CA MET A 86 -9.21 1.36 -10.40
C MET A 86 -9.18 2.86 -10.08
N GLY A 87 -8.17 3.32 -9.35
CA GLY A 87 -8.00 4.73 -8.98
C GLY A 87 -7.69 5.63 -10.16
N LEU A 88 -6.98 5.13 -11.18
CA LEU A 88 -6.57 5.91 -12.35
C LEU A 88 -7.74 6.55 -13.13
N PRO A 89 -8.77 5.81 -13.60
CA PRO A 89 -9.88 6.42 -14.32
C PRO A 89 -10.68 7.39 -13.44
N LEU A 90 -10.80 7.12 -12.14
CA LEU A 90 -11.46 8.01 -11.18
C LEU A 90 -10.69 9.32 -11.02
N PHE A 91 -9.36 9.26 -10.97
CA PHE A 91 -8.50 10.43 -10.90
C PHE A 91 -8.58 11.26 -12.19
N LEU A 92 -8.46 10.61 -13.36
CA LEU A 92 -8.58 11.29 -14.65
C LEU A 92 -9.95 11.95 -14.84
N LYS A 93 -11.00 11.37 -14.24
CA LYS A 93 -12.36 11.95 -14.26
C LYS A 93 -12.41 13.29 -13.54
N ARG A 94 -11.63 13.46 -12.47
CA ARG A 94 -11.58 14.72 -11.71
C ARG A 94 -10.87 15.84 -12.45
N ILE A 95 -9.98 15.52 -13.38
CA ILE A 95 -9.26 16.50 -14.21
C ILE A 95 -9.82 16.59 -15.64
N GLU A 96 -11.00 16.02 -15.90
CA GLU A 96 -11.69 16.05 -17.20
C GLU A 96 -10.88 15.47 -18.39
N ARG A 97 -9.90 14.61 -18.11
CA ARG A 97 -9.00 14.00 -19.12
C ARG A 97 -9.19 12.49 -19.27
N VAL A 98 -10.41 11.98 -19.04
CA VAL A 98 -10.69 10.55 -19.21
C VAL A 98 -10.88 10.22 -20.67
N SER A 99 -10.05 9.33 -21.19
CA SER A 99 -10.31 8.67 -22.47
C SER A 99 -11.01 7.34 -22.26
N LEU A 100 -11.87 6.96 -23.20
CA LEU A 100 -12.53 5.64 -23.21
C LEU A 100 -11.50 4.50 -23.17
N GLY A 101 -10.37 4.67 -23.87
CA GLY A 101 -9.28 3.70 -23.89
C GLY A 101 -8.68 3.44 -22.49
N VAL A 102 -8.53 4.46 -21.65
CA VAL A 102 -8.04 4.28 -20.28
C VAL A 102 -9.04 3.52 -19.42
N VAL A 103 -10.34 3.77 -19.58
CA VAL A 103 -11.39 3.04 -18.86
C VAL A 103 -11.37 1.56 -19.24
N VAL A 104 -11.35 1.25 -20.54
CA VAL A 104 -11.32 -0.13 -21.05
C VAL A 104 -10.04 -0.86 -20.59
N ALA A 105 -8.88 -0.21 -20.71
CA ALA A 105 -7.62 -0.79 -20.24
C ALA A 105 -7.63 -1.06 -18.74
N SER A 106 -8.19 -0.14 -17.94
CA SER A 106 -8.29 -0.31 -16.49
C SER A 106 -9.20 -1.49 -16.12
N VAL A 107 -10.35 -1.63 -16.78
CA VAL A 107 -11.27 -2.76 -16.56
C VAL A 107 -10.62 -4.09 -16.94
N ALA A 108 -9.93 -4.16 -18.10
CA ALA A 108 -9.23 -5.36 -18.53
C ALA A 108 -8.13 -5.77 -17.54
N MET A 109 -7.33 -4.79 -17.08
CA MET A 109 -6.27 -5.04 -16.09
C MET A 109 -6.83 -5.49 -14.73
N VAL A 110 -7.94 -4.90 -14.27
CA VAL A 110 -8.63 -5.35 -13.06
C VAL A 110 -9.12 -6.79 -13.21
N ALA A 111 -9.71 -7.15 -14.35
CA ALA A 111 -10.15 -8.52 -14.61
C ALA A 111 -8.98 -9.52 -14.59
N LEU A 112 -7.86 -9.19 -15.23
CA LEU A 112 -6.64 -10.01 -15.21
C LEU A 112 -6.06 -10.17 -13.79
N ASN A 113 -6.04 -9.09 -13.01
CA ASN A 113 -5.56 -9.14 -11.64
C ASN A 113 -6.47 -10.00 -10.74
N LEU A 114 -7.80 -9.85 -10.87
CA LEU A 114 -8.76 -10.67 -10.13
C LEU A 114 -8.64 -12.15 -10.51
N TRP A 115 -8.43 -12.44 -11.80
CA TRP A 115 -8.14 -13.79 -12.27
C TRP A 115 -6.85 -14.35 -11.66
N GLY A 116 -5.77 -13.57 -11.65
CA GLY A 116 -4.51 -13.97 -11.02
C GLY A 116 -4.63 -14.24 -9.53
N ILE A 117 -5.43 -13.44 -8.81
CA ILE A 117 -5.73 -13.68 -7.39
C ILE A 117 -6.49 -15.00 -7.23
N PHE A 118 -7.51 -15.24 -8.05
CA PHE A 118 -8.29 -16.49 -8.01
C PHE A 118 -7.41 -17.73 -8.20
N GLU A 119 -6.57 -17.74 -9.24
CA GLU A 119 -5.62 -18.83 -9.52
C GLU A 119 -4.61 -19.04 -8.38
N THR A 120 -4.21 -17.97 -7.67
CA THR A 120 -3.27 -18.10 -6.54
C THR A 120 -3.86 -18.93 -5.39
N PHE A 121 -5.19 -18.96 -5.24
CA PHE A 121 -5.88 -19.75 -4.21
C PHE A 121 -6.44 -21.07 -4.73
N TYR A 122 -6.19 -21.44 -5.99
CA TYR A 122 -6.71 -22.67 -6.58
C TYR A 122 -5.56 -23.64 -6.93
N PRO A 123 -5.51 -24.87 -6.35
CA PRO A 123 -6.41 -25.41 -5.34
C PRO A 123 -6.18 -24.78 -3.95
N PRO A 124 -7.21 -24.72 -3.08
CA PRO A 124 -7.13 -24.04 -1.80
C PRO A 124 -6.19 -24.75 -0.83
N ALA A 125 -5.03 -24.15 -0.58
CA ALA A 125 -4.13 -24.57 0.48
C ALA A 125 -4.61 -24.02 1.83
N PHE A 126 -4.98 -24.91 2.77
CA PHE A 126 -5.51 -24.52 4.09
C PHE A 126 -4.61 -23.51 4.82
N ALA A 127 -3.30 -23.75 4.86
CA ALA A 127 -2.35 -22.86 5.54
C ALA A 127 -2.29 -21.45 4.91
N ALA A 128 -2.38 -21.35 3.57
CA ALA A 128 -2.39 -20.06 2.88
C ALA A 128 -3.69 -19.29 3.14
N SER A 129 -4.84 -19.97 3.15
CA SER A 129 -6.14 -19.38 3.49
C SER A 129 -6.18 -18.86 4.92
N VAL A 130 -5.60 -19.61 5.88
CA VAL A 130 -5.50 -19.19 7.28
C VAL A 130 -4.65 -17.92 7.40
N LEU A 131 -3.47 -17.88 6.77
CA LEU A 131 -2.61 -16.70 6.79
C LEU A 131 -3.29 -15.48 6.14
N MET A 132 -3.98 -15.66 5.01
CA MET A 132 -4.75 -14.60 4.36
C MET A 132 -5.86 -14.08 5.27
N GLY A 133 -6.55 -14.97 5.98
CA GLY A 133 -7.54 -14.61 7.00
C GLY A 133 -6.94 -13.78 8.14
N CYS A 134 -5.76 -14.16 8.65
CA CYS A 134 -5.03 -13.40 9.65
C CYS A 134 -4.65 -12.00 9.14
N PHE A 135 -4.10 -11.88 7.92
CA PHE A 135 -3.80 -10.58 7.31
C PHE A 135 -5.04 -9.71 7.15
N GLY A 136 -6.15 -10.28 6.68
CA GLY A 136 -7.43 -9.60 6.56
C GLY A 136 -7.95 -9.09 7.92
N ALA A 137 -7.89 -9.92 8.96
CA ALA A 137 -8.28 -9.54 10.31
C ALA A 137 -7.40 -8.40 10.85
N THR A 138 -6.08 -8.49 10.70
CA THR A 138 -5.14 -7.42 11.09
C THR A 138 -5.45 -6.12 10.35
N TYR A 139 -5.73 -6.19 9.04
CA TYR A 139 -6.11 -5.02 8.24
C TYR A 139 -7.39 -4.37 8.74
N ILE A 140 -8.45 -5.15 9.00
CA ILE A 140 -9.73 -4.65 9.51
C ILE A 140 -9.55 -3.99 10.88
N ILE A 141 -8.80 -4.63 11.77
CA ILE A 141 -8.49 -4.09 13.11
C ILE A 141 -7.73 -2.76 12.97
N TRP A 142 -6.70 -2.71 12.14
CA TRP A 142 -5.92 -1.50 11.90
C TRP A 142 -6.79 -0.36 11.33
N TYR A 143 -7.63 -0.68 10.35
CA TYR A 143 -8.54 0.27 9.73
C TYR A 143 -9.53 0.84 10.76
N ARG A 144 -10.11 0.00 11.62
CA ARG A 144 -11.04 0.46 12.67
C ARG A 144 -10.39 1.33 13.73
N ILE A 145 -9.18 1.00 14.17
CA ILE A 145 -8.51 1.71 15.27
C ILE A 145 -7.93 3.05 14.81
N TRP A 146 -7.23 3.05 13.67
CA TRP A 146 -6.46 4.20 13.18
C TRP A 146 -6.89 4.67 11.80
N GLY A 147 -7.10 3.75 10.85
CA GLY A 147 -7.36 4.10 9.45
C GLY A 147 -8.59 5.00 9.26
N SER A 148 -9.66 4.72 10.00
CA SER A 148 -10.94 5.44 9.96
C SER A 148 -10.90 6.86 10.55
N LYS A 149 -9.86 7.19 11.32
CA LYS A 149 -9.75 8.45 12.06
C LYS A 149 -8.94 9.52 11.34
N GLY A 150 -8.19 9.14 10.31
CA GLY A 150 -7.35 10.04 9.53
C GLY A 150 -7.86 10.19 8.10
N ASN A 151 -7.42 11.25 7.42
CA ASN A 151 -7.75 11.49 6.03
C ASN A 151 -6.55 11.13 5.16
N ALA A 152 -6.38 9.83 4.90
CA ALA A 152 -5.29 9.33 4.08
C ALA A 152 -5.40 9.82 2.63
N GLY A 153 -4.27 10.20 2.01
CA GLY A 153 -4.17 10.61 0.61
C GLY A 153 -4.60 12.05 0.33
N GLN A 154 -4.57 12.93 1.33
CA GLN A 154 -4.91 14.35 1.15
C GLN A 154 -3.70 15.22 0.82
N LEU A 155 -2.48 14.76 1.10
CA LEU A 155 -1.26 15.53 0.85
C LEU A 155 -0.45 14.92 -0.30
N VAL A 156 0.01 15.78 -1.20
CA VAL A 156 0.87 15.41 -2.33
C VAL A 156 2.09 16.32 -2.36
N VAL A 157 3.22 15.77 -2.81
CA VAL A 157 4.43 16.57 -3.05
C VAL A 157 4.30 17.23 -4.43
N ASP A 158 4.45 18.55 -4.48
CA ASP A 158 4.50 19.31 -5.73
C ASP A 158 5.91 19.28 -6.35
N GLU A 159 6.06 19.76 -7.58
CA GLU A 159 7.34 19.78 -8.29
C GLU A 159 8.43 20.58 -7.55
N ASP A 160 8.01 21.57 -6.75
CA ASP A 160 8.88 22.40 -5.89
C ASP A 160 9.28 21.71 -4.57
N CYS A 161 9.06 20.40 -4.45
CA CYS A 161 9.25 19.61 -3.22
C CYS A 161 8.45 20.10 -2.00
N SER A 162 7.46 20.97 -2.21
CA SER A 162 6.54 21.44 -1.19
C SER A 162 5.37 20.46 -1.02
N VAL A 163 4.82 20.39 0.19
CA VAL A 163 3.69 19.48 0.46
C VAL A 163 2.40 20.29 0.38
N VAL A 164 1.61 20.02 -0.65
CA VAL A 164 0.36 20.72 -0.94
C VAL A 164 -0.84 19.77 -0.82
N PRO A 165 -2.04 20.28 -0.49
CA PRO A 165 -3.27 19.49 -0.58
C PRO A 165 -3.51 18.97 -2.00
N LEU A 166 -4.06 17.76 -2.12
CA LEU A 166 -4.41 17.13 -3.40
C LEU A 166 -5.36 18.02 -4.23
N THR A 167 -6.27 18.75 -3.58
CA THR A 167 -7.22 19.66 -4.24
C THR A 167 -6.49 20.75 -5.03
N HIS A 168 -5.51 21.39 -4.41
CA HIS A 168 -4.69 22.43 -5.03
C HIS A 168 -3.95 21.89 -6.27
N LYS A 169 -3.43 20.66 -6.20
CA LYS A 169 -2.78 20.03 -7.35
C LYS A 169 -3.76 19.69 -8.48
N ILE A 170 -4.98 19.25 -8.15
CA ILE A 170 -6.04 18.97 -9.12
C ILE A 170 -6.48 20.26 -9.82
N GLU A 171 -6.66 21.36 -9.09
CA GLU A 171 -7.02 22.68 -9.63
C GLU A 171 -5.96 23.19 -10.62
N ARG A 172 -4.68 23.12 -10.22
CA ARG A 172 -3.54 23.46 -11.09
C ARG A 172 -3.52 22.61 -12.37
N LEU A 173 -3.79 21.31 -12.27
CA LEU A 173 -3.84 20.39 -13.43
C LEU A 173 -5.06 20.62 -14.33
N ARG A 174 -6.17 21.13 -13.79
CA ARG A 174 -7.36 21.55 -14.56
C ARG A 174 -7.11 22.85 -15.33
N GLY A 175 -6.02 23.57 -15.02
CA GLY A 175 -5.71 24.87 -15.62
C GLY A 175 -6.46 26.03 -14.97
N GLU A 176 -7.07 25.79 -13.80
CA GLU A 176 -7.63 26.86 -12.98
C GLU A 176 -6.48 27.48 -12.21
N LYS A 177 -6.21 28.75 -12.46
CA LYS A 177 -5.33 29.54 -11.59
C LYS A 177 -5.98 29.56 -10.20
N GLY A 178 -5.52 28.68 -9.31
CA GLY A 178 -5.67 28.88 -7.88
C GLY A 178 -4.84 30.11 -7.53
N ASP A 179 -5.48 31.28 -7.53
CA ASP A 179 -4.88 32.47 -6.94
C ASP A 179 -4.65 32.18 -5.45
N VAL A 180 -3.38 32.27 -5.07
CA VAL A 180 -2.87 32.08 -3.72
C VAL A 180 -3.31 33.26 -2.84
N PRO A 181 -3.71 33.00 -1.60
CA PRO A 181 -3.17 33.77 -0.47
C PRO A 181 -2.17 32.94 0.36
#